data_AF-A0A7W0GY42-F1
#
_entry.id   AF-A0A7W0GY42-F1
#
_cell.length_a   1.000
_cell.length_b   1.000
_cell.length_c   1.000
_cell.angle_alpha   90.00
_cell.angle_beta   90.00
_cell.angle_gamma   90.00
#
_symmetry.space_group_name_H-M   'P 1'
#
loop_
_entity.id
_entity.type
_entity.pdbx_description
1 polymer ?
#
loop_
_entity_poly.entity_id
_entity_poly.type
_entity_poly.pdbx_seq_one_letter_code
_entity_poly.pdbx_strand_id
1 'polypeptide(L)' 'MTGAQESYLDTLASEAGEEIEPELTKAEASKRIDELQDKTGRGRSG' A
#
# COMPACT_ATOMS: atom_id res chain seq x y z
N MET A 1 -1.54 -11.20 -5.00
CA MET A 1 -0.64 -10.42 -4.13
C MET A 1 0.45 -11.33 -3.58
N THR A 2 1.65 -10.83 -3.27
CA THR A 2 2.61 -11.60 -2.44
C THR A 2 2.44 -11.22 -0.98
N GLY A 3 2.77 -12.11 -0.04
CA GLY A 3 2.66 -11.78 1.40
C GLY A 3 3.48 -10.54 1.80
N ALA A 4 4.60 -10.29 1.12
CA ALA A 4 5.39 -9.06 1.33
C ALA A 4 4.64 -7.79 0.88
N GLN A 5 3.91 -7.85 -0.24
CA GLN A 5 3.07 -6.73 -0.67
C GLN A 5 1.93 -6.51 0.33
N GLU A 6 1.29 -7.57 0.80
CA GLU A 6 0.18 -7.51 1.77
C GLU A 6 0.58 -6.82 3.07
N SER A 7 1.66 -7.29 3.72
CA SER A 7 2.14 -6.68 4.98
C SER A 7 2.55 -5.21 4.81
N TYR A 8 3.11 -4.87 3.65
CA TYR A 8 3.51 -3.49 3.37
C TYR A 8 2.32 -2.57 3.13
N LEU A 9 1.31 -3.08 2.40
CA LEU A 9 0.04 -2.39 2.20
C LEU A 9 -0.62 -2.11 3.55
N ASP A 10 -0.75 -3.13 4.41
CA ASP A 10 -1.38 -3.03 5.75
C ASP A 10 -0.78 -1.91 6.59
N THR A 11 0.55 -1.81 6.59
CA THR A 11 1.28 -0.72 7.26
C THR A 11 0.93 0.65 6.67
N LEU A 12 0.97 0.77 5.34
CA LEU A 12 0.69 2.03 4.65
C LEU A 12 -0.76 2.49 4.83
N ALA A 13 -1.71 1.57 4.80
CA ALA A 13 -3.12 1.90 4.96
C ALA A 13 -3.45 2.25 6.40
N SER A 14 -2.87 1.54 7.38
CA SER A 14 -2.98 1.90 8.80
C SER A 14 -2.49 3.34 9.07
N GLU A 15 -1.41 3.76 8.41
CA GLU A 15 -0.89 5.12 8.56
C GLU A 15 -1.67 6.18 7.79
N ALA A 16 -2.21 5.82 6.63
CA ALA A 16 -3.12 6.68 5.88
C ALA A 16 -4.52 6.76 6.52
N GLY A 17 -4.83 5.89 7.49
CA GLY A 17 -6.18 5.74 8.04
C GLY A 17 -7.18 5.17 7.03
N GLU A 18 -6.71 4.36 6.08
CA GLU A 18 -7.53 3.72 5.06
C GLU A 18 -7.61 2.21 5.29
N GLU A 19 -8.69 1.59 4.84
CA GLU A 19 -8.83 0.13 4.82
C GLU A 19 -8.33 -0.44 3.49
N ILE A 20 -7.92 -1.71 3.54
CA ILE A 20 -7.43 -2.45 2.37
C ILE A 20 -8.42 -3.52 2.00
N GLU A 21 -8.68 -3.62 0.71
CA GLU A 21 -9.43 -4.73 0.15
C GLU A 21 -8.61 -6.04 0.25
N PRO A 22 -9.14 -7.11 0.85
CA PRO A 22 -8.39 -8.35 1.10
C PRO A 22 -8.07 -9.14 -0.18
N GLU A 23 -8.68 -8.80 -1.32
CA GLU A 23 -8.62 -9.58 -2.56
C GLU A 23 -7.84 -8.90 -3.69
N LEU A 24 -6.94 -7.96 -3.37
CA LEU A 24 -6.14 -7.28 -4.39
C LEU A 24 -5.24 -8.25 -5.17
N THR A 25 -5.24 -8.13 -6.49
CA THR A 25 -4.24 -8.77 -7.34
C THR A 25 -2.86 -8.15 -7.08
N LYS A 26 -1.80 -8.81 -7.56
CA LYS A 26 -0.43 -8.26 -7.45
C LYS A 26 -0.31 -6.86 -8.08
N ALA A 27 -0.97 -6.65 -9.22
CA ALA A 27 -0.93 -5.40 -9.95
C ALA A 27 -1.69 -4.28 -9.23
N GLU A 28 -2.85 -4.60 -8.66
CA GLU A 28 -3.63 -3.64 -7.86
C GLU A 28 -2.92 -3.31 -6.55
N ALA A 29 -2.31 -4.30 -5.89
CA ALA A 29 -1.51 -4.09 -4.69
C ALA A 29 -0.35 -3.12 -4.96
N SER A 30 0.36 -3.27 -6.09
CA SER A 30 1.43 -2.32 -6.47
C SER A 30 0.91 -0.89 -6.66
N LYS A 31 -0.20 -0.70 -7.39
CA LYS A 31 -0.81 0.64 -7.57
C LYS A 31 -1.23 1.26 -6.24
N ARG A 32 -1.82 0.46 -5.37
CA ARG A 32 -2.29 0.91 -4.07
C ARG A 32 -1.15 1.29 -3.13
N ILE A 33 -0.02 0.58 -3.20
CA ILE A 33 1.21 0.95 -2.51
C ILE A 33 1.68 2.33 -2.97
N ASP A 34 1.74 2.59 -4.28
CA ASP A 34 2.18 3.88 -4.82
C ASP A 34 1.26 5.02 -4.32
N GLU A 35 -0.06 4.84 -4.40
CA GLU A 35 -1.04 5.80 -3.88
C GLU A 35 -0.88 6.08 -2.38
N LEU A 36 -0.72 5.04 -1.57
CA LEU A 36 -0.60 5.18 -0.13
C LEU A 36 0.77 5.76 0.27
N GLN A 37 1.84 5.46 -0.45
CA GLN A 37 3.16 6.08 -0.24
C GLN A 37 3.11 7.58 -0.49
N ASP A 38 2.40 8.02 -1.53
CA ASP A 38 2.21 9.44 -1.82
C ASP A 38 1.39 10.14 -0.73
N LYS A 39 0.30 9.50 -0.26
CA LYS A 39 -0.56 10.02 0.81
C LYS A 39 0.14 10.11 2.16
N THR A 40 0.92 9.09 2.51
CA THR A 40 1.69 9.03 3.77
C THR A 40 2.99 9.85 3.72
N GLY A 41 3.34 10.41 2.57
CA GLY A 41 4.57 11.21 2.39
C GLY A 41 5.85 10.38 2.38
N ARG A 42 5.76 9.06 2.18
CA ARG A 42 6.89 8.13 2.11
C ARG A 42 7.54 8.03 0.73
N GLY A 43 6.82 8.42 -0.33
CA GLY A 43 7.29 8.39 -1.72
C GLY A 43 8.35 9.43 -2.10
N ARG A 44 8.89 10.21 -1.14
CA ARG A 44 9.96 11.20 -1.39
C ARG A 44 11.26 10.82 -0.71
N SER A 45 11.88 9.78 -1.23
CA SER A 45 13.33 9.59 -1.13
C SER A 45 13.86 9.43 -2.55
N GLY A 46 14.27 10.56 -3.13
CA GLY A 46 15.20 10.57 -4.26
C GLY A 46 16.62 10.26 -3.80
#